data_AF-A0A6N7H6D6-F1
#
_entry.id   AF-A0A6N7H6D6-F1
#
_cell.length_a   1.000
_cell.length_b   1.000
_cell.length_c   1.000
_cell.angle_alpha   90.00
_cell.angle_beta   90.00
_cell.angle_gamma   90.00
#
_symmetry.space_group_name_H-M   'P 1'
#
loop_
_entity.id
_entity.type
_entity.pdbx_description
1 polymer ?
#
loop_
_entity_poly.entity_id
_entity_poly.type
_entity_poly.pdbx_seq_one_letter_code
_entity_poly.pdbx_strand_id
1 'polypeptide(L)'
;MLGLGSVAADLLARNAPARAVFVAVTAEVVVARERVRQYYLTNPEGFRVPELRVVRHAIAESPAPVDPAGRPLRTLRRGELAGRVEEAVFDAAEGAVVGPVRDSLGWHTVRVVEVRPGRVRSVDEARDEITARLRSAARRRAFTAWLDRHAADEVRLAPGFEHPGDPGQPDNTHRH
;
A
#
# COMPACT_ATOMS: atom_id res chain seq x y z
N MET A 1 -8.63 11.93 9.70
CA MET A 1 -8.87 10.72 8.87
C MET A 1 -10.29 10.25 9.14
N LEU A 2 -11.28 10.78 8.41
CA LEU A 2 -12.68 10.39 8.58
C LEU A 2 -12.92 9.09 7.80
N GLY A 3 -12.87 7.95 8.50
CA GLY A 3 -13.37 6.68 8.00
C GLY A 3 -14.90 6.68 8.05
N LEU A 4 -15.54 5.78 7.30
CA LEU A 4 -16.94 5.47 7.55
C LEU A 4 -17.05 4.94 8.99
N GLY A 5 -18.01 5.43 9.77
CA GLY A 5 -18.29 4.87 11.10
C GLY A 5 -18.47 3.35 11.02
N SER A 6 -18.13 2.62 12.09
CA SER A 6 -18.10 1.14 12.11
C SER A 6 -19.40 0.50 11.62
N VAL A 7 -20.54 1.08 11.95
CA VAL A 7 -21.87 0.62 11.52
C VAL A 7 -22.06 0.76 10.00
N ALA A 8 -21.74 1.93 9.43
CA ALA A 8 -21.84 2.15 7.99
C ALA A 8 -20.86 1.24 7.22
N ALA A 9 -19.67 0.99 7.77
CA ALA A 9 -18.70 0.08 7.18
C ALA A 9 -19.20 -1.37 7.17
N ASP A 10 -19.77 -1.86 8.29
CA ASP A 10 -20.33 -3.22 8.38
C ASP A 10 -21.56 -3.39 7.45
N LEU A 11 -22.44 -2.40 7.40
CA LEU A 11 -23.60 -2.40 6.52
C LEU A 11 -23.19 -2.55 5.04
N LEU A 12 -22.19 -1.77 4.59
CA LEU A 12 -21.69 -1.87 3.22
C LEU A 12 -21.04 -3.24 2.94
N ALA A 13 -20.39 -3.85 3.94
CA ALA A 13 -19.79 -5.17 3.78
C ALA A 13 -20.86 -6.25 3.55
N ARG A 14 -21.99 -6.19 4.26
CA ARG A 14 -22.97 -7.30 4.30
C ARG A 14 -24.22 -7.07 3.46
N ASN A 15 -24.56 -5.82 3.12
CA ASN A 15 -25.85 -5.48 2.51
C ASN A 15 -25.69 -4.96 1.07
N ALA A 16 -26.22 -5.71 0.09
CA ALA A 16 -26.14 -5.35 -1.33
C ALA A 16 -26.89 -4.05 -1.68
N PRO A 17 -28.14 -3.83 -1.22
CA PRO A 17 -28.80 -2.53 -1.36
C PRO A 17 -27.98 -1.35 -0.82
N ALA A 18 -27.39 -1.47 0.37
CA ALA A 18 -26.55 -0.41 0.94
C ALA A 18 -25.36 -0.06 0.03
N ARG A 19 -24.73 -1.08 -0.58
CA ARG A 19 -23.68 -0.85 -1.59
C ARG A 19 -24.21 -0.16 -2.83
N ALA A 20 -25.40 -0.50 -3.31
CA ALA A 20 -26.02 0.16 -4.45
C ALA A 20 -26.28 1.65 -4.17
N VAL A 21 -26.78 1.99 -2.98
CA VAL A 21 -26.95 3.38 -2.53
C VAL A 21 -25.60 4.11 -2.48
N PHE A 22 -24.58 3.51 -1.86
CA PHE A 22 -23.23 4.07 -1.89
C PHE A 22 -22.74 4.33 -3.32
N VAL A 23 -22.96 3.38 -4.22
CA VAL A 23 -22.54 3.50 -5.62
C VAL A 23 -23.25 4.68 -6.30
N ALA A 24 -24.56 4.78 -6.16
CA ALA A 24 -25.38 5.83 -6.77
C ALA A 24 -25.05 7.22 -6.21
N VAL A 25 -25.04 7.37 -4.88
CA VAL A 25 -24.76 8.66 -4.21
C VAL A 25 -23.38 9.21 -4.56
N THR A 26 -22.42 8.32 -4.85
CA THR A 26 -21.03 8.71 -5.09
C THR A 26 -20.60 8.53 -6.55
N ALA A 27 -21.55 8.40 -7.48
CA ALA A 27 -21.29 8.18 -8.91
C ALA A 27 -20.47 9.32 -9.54
N GLU A 28 -20.84 10.57 -9.23
CA GLU A 28 -20.23 11.80 -9.75
C GLU A 28 -18.86 12.14 -9.12
N VAL A 29 -18.37 11.33 -8.18
CA VAL A 29 -17.06 11.57 -7.57
C VAL A 29 -15.95 11.28 -8.59
N VAL A 30 -15.33 12.36 -9.04
CA VAL A 30 -14.16 12.37 -9.93
C VAL A 30 -12.91 12.83 -9.19
N VAL A 31 -11.74 12.38 -9.65
CA VAL A 31 -10.44 12.81 -9.12
C VAL A 31 -9.71 13.58 -10.22
N ALA A 32 -9.38 14.84 -9.95
CA ALA A 32 -8.63 15.67 -10.88
C ALA A 32 -7.18 15.15 -11.06
N ARG A 33 -6.66 15.24 -12.29
CA ARG A 33 -5.28 14.84 -12.63
C ARG A 33 -4.23 15.53 -11.75
N GLU A 34 -4.44 16.81 -11.43
CA GLU A 34 -3.53 17.55 -10.55
C GLU A 34 -3.44 16.92 -9.16
N ARG A 35 -4.55 16.40 -8.63
CA ARG A 35 -4.55 15.75 -7.32
C ARG A 35 -3.81 14.41 -7.32
N VAL A 36 -3.84 13.69 -8.44
CA VAL A 36 -3.02 12.48 -8.67
C VAL A 36 -1.54 12.84 -8.69
N ARG A 37 -1.18 13.89 -9.44
CA ARG A 37 0.21 14.38 -9.53
C ARG A 37 0.72 14.87 -8.18
N GLN A 38 -0.06 15.67 -7.46
CA GLN A 38 0.28 16.15 -6.12
C GLN A 38 0.45 14.98 -5.13
N TYR A 39 -0.43 13.98 -5.18
CA TYR A 39 -0.30 12.79 -4.35
C TYR A 39 1.01 12.04 -4.64
N TYR A 40 1.36 11.86 -5.91
CA TYR A 40 2.60 11.22 -6.31
C TYR A 40 3.82 11.98 -5.75
N LEU A 41 3.88 13.30 -5.96
CA LEU A 41 5.00 14.14 -5.53
C LEU A 41 5.17 14.22 -4.01
N THR A 42 4.07 14.10 -3.26
CA THR A 42 4.09 14.15 -1.78
C THR A 42 4.36 12.80 -1.14
N ASN A 43 4.35 11.71 -1.91
CA ASN A 43 4.56 10.34 -1.41
C ASN A 43 5.62 9.57 -2.22
N PRO A 44 6.81 10.14 -2.51
CA PRO A 44 7.78 9.56 -3.44
C PRO A 44 8.26 8.17 -3.01
N GLU A 45 8.44 7.95 -1.70
CA GLU A 45 8.85 6.66 -1.14
C GLU A 45 7.88 5.53 -1.46
N GLY A 46 6.58 5.83 -1.55
CA GLY A 46 5.54 4.84 -1.89
C GLY A 46 5.61 4.32 -3.33
N PHE A 47 6.44 4.92 -4.18
CA PHE A 47 6.60 4.55 -5.59
C PHE A 47 7.98 3.98 -5.91
N ARG A 48 8.84 3.78 -4.90
CA ARG A 48 10.11 3.09 -5.08
C ARG A 48 9.87 1.60 -5.32
N VAL A 49 10.44 1.10 -6.41
CA VAL A 49 10.61 -0.32 -6.69
C VAL A 49 12.02 -0.69 -6.23
N PRO A 50 12.18 -1.62 -5.29
CA PRO A 50 13.51 -2.01 -4.82
C PRO A 50 14.27 -2.74 -5.93
N GLU A 51 15.60 -2.68 -5.85
CA GLU A 51 16.47 -3.53 -6.66
C GLU A 51 16.22 -5.00 -6.29
N LEU A 52 16.10 -5.86 -7.31
CA LEU A 52 15.95 -7.30 -7.15
C LEU A 52 17.05 -8.05 -7.91
N ARG A 53 17.45 -9.19 -7.37
CA ARG A 53 18.29 -10.18 -8.03
C ARG A 53 17.53 -11.49 -8.12
N VAL A 54 17.29 -12.00 -9.33
CA VAL A 54 16.83 -13.39 -9.49
C VAL A 54 18.06 -14.27 -9.53
N VAL A 55 18.16 -15.24 -8.62
CA VAL A 55 19.37 -16.04 -8.44
C VAL A 55 19.07 -17.53 -8.30
N ARG A 56 20.10 -18.34 -8.51
CA ARG A 56 20.18 -19.70 -7.95
C ARG A 56 21.28 -19.71 -6.89
N HIS A 57 21.02 -20.32 -5.74
CA HIS A 57 21.92 -20.25 -4.58
C HIS A 57 22.13 -21.63 -3.97
N ALA A 58 23.40 -21.99 -3.78
CA ALA A 58 23.83 -23.18 -3.05
C ALA A 58 24.67 -22.76 -1.83
N ILE A 59 24.51 -23.48 -0.73
CA ILE A 59 25.35 -23.38 0.47
C ILE A 59 26.00 -24.74 0.70
N ALA A 60 27.29 -24.75 0.98
CA ALA A 60 28.11 -25.95 1.19
C ALA A 60 28.91 -25.84 2.50
N GLU A 61 29.31 -27.00 3.05
CA GLU A 61 30.15 -27.06 4.25
C GLU A 61 31.62 -26.73 3.96
N SER A 62 32.04 -26.87 2.70
CA SER A 62 33.42 -26.66 2.25
C SER A 62 33.48 -25.68 1.06
N PRO A 63 34.66 -25.09 0.76
CA PRO A 63 34.83 -24.17 -0.37
C PRO A 63 34.88 -24.88 -1.72
N ALA A 64 34.58 -26.19 -1.79
CA ALA A 64 34.55 -26.90 -3.06
C ALA A 64 33.49 -26.28 -3.99
N PRO A 65 33.78 -26.14 -5.30
CA PRO A 65 32.81 -25.57 -6.24
C PRO A 65 31.50 -26.36 -6.23
N VAL A 66 30.40 -25.68 -5.90
CA VAL A 66 29.05 -26.25 -6.00
C VAL A 66 28.31 -25.50 -7.09
N ASP A 67 27.93 -26.20 -8.16
CA ASP A 67 27.14 -25.59 -9.23
C ASP A 67 25.72 -25.26 -8.72
N PRO A 68 25.30 -23.98 -8.74
CA PRO A 68 23.95 -23.61 -8.37
C PRO A 68 22.94 -23.81 -9.52
N ALA A 69 23.32 -24.16 -10.75
CA ALA A 69 22.35 -24.61 -11.75
C ALA A 69 21.54 -25.79 -11.18
N GLY A 70 20.28 -26.03 -11.49
CA GLY A 70 19.51 -27.07 -10.79
C GLY A 70 19.04 -26.72 -9.38
N ARG A 71 19.58 -25.68 -8.71
CA ARG A 71 18.89 -25.05 -7.57
C ARG A 71 17.68 -24.25 -8.06
N PRO A 72 16.59 -24.17 -7.27
CA PRO A 72 15.42 -23.38 -7.64
C PRO A 72 15.77 -21.89 -7.72
N LEU A 73 15.03 -21.16 -8.55
CA LEU A 73 15.15 -19.70 -8.62
C LEU A 73 14.61 -19.06 -7.34
N ARG A 74 15.31 -18.05 -6.87
CA ARG A 74 14.90 -17.17 -5.77
C ARG A 74 14.99 -15.73 -6.22
N THR A 75 14.08 -14.88 -5.76
CA THR A 75 14.19 -13.43 -5.92
C THR A 75 14.70 -12.86 -4.62
N LEU A 76 15.80 -12.11 -4.66
CA LEU A 76 16.43 -11.47 -3.51
C LEU A 76 16.27 -9.95 -3.56
N ARG A 77 16.11 -9.36 -2.38
CA ARG A 77 16.22 -7.94 -2.06
C ARG A 77 17.45 -7.70 -1.18
N ARG A 78 17.94 -6.47 -1.16
CA ARG A 78 18.97 -6.07 -0.19
C ARG A 78 18.43 -6.24 1.23
N GLY A 79 19.27 -6.70 2.14
CA GLY A 79 18.96 -7.07 3.51
C GLY A 79 18.54 -8.53 3.72
N GLU A 80 18.45 -9.35 2.67
CA GLU A 80 18.08 -10.77 2.79
C GLU A 80 19.30 -11.71 2.87
N LEU A 81 20.50 -11.22 2.55
CA LEU A 81 21.76 -11.96 2.68
C LEU A 81 22.69 -11.28 3.69
N ALA A 82 23.65 -12.03 4.23
CA ALA A 82 24.56 -11.51 5.24
C ALA A 82 25.89 -11.02 4.64
N GLY A 83 26.29 -9.81 5.01
CA GLY A 83 27.63 -9.26 4.82
C GLY A 83 28.18 -9.43 3.40
N ARG A 84 29.38 -10.01 3.29
CA ARG A 84 30.13 -10.15 2.04
C ARG A 84 29.38 -10.92 0.95
N VAL A 85 28.51 -11.86 1.32
CA VAL A 85 27.71 -12.61 0.35
C VAL A 85 26.71 -11.68 -0.32
N GLU A 86 26.05 -10.80 0.46
CA GLU A 86 25.12 -9.82 -0.09
C GLU A 86 25.82 -8.84 -1.02
N GLU A 87 26.91 -8.22 -0.55
CA GLU A 87 27.70 -7.26 -1.32
C GLU A 87 28.11 -7.87 -2.67
N ALA A 88 28.69 -9.07 -2.65
CA ALA A 88 29.14 -9.72 -3.87
C ALA A 88 27.99 -10.09 -4.82
N VAL A 89 26.82 -10.51 -4.32
CA VAL A 89 25.66 -10.85 -5.15
C VAL A 89 25.04 -9.61 -5.79
N PHE A 90 24.97 -8.50 -5.06
CA PHE A 90 24.38 -7.27 -5.57
C PHE A 90 25.33 -6.45 -6.43
N ASP A 91 26.65 -6.66 -6.33
CA ASP A 91 27.64 -6.04 -7.23
C ASP A 91 27.87 -6.85 -8.52
N ALA A 92 27.43 -8.11 -8.55
CA ALA A 92 27.60 -8.98 -9.70
C ALA A 92 26.67 -8.64 -10.88
N ALA A 93 27.21 -8.79 -12.08
CA ALA A 93 26.46 -8.65 -13.33
C ALA A 93 25.49 -9.83 -13.55
N GLU A 94 24.48 -9.61 -14.38
CA GLU A 94 23.60 -10.69 -14.83
C GLU A 94 24.40 -11.82 -15.50
N GLY A 95 24.07 -13.07 -15.18
CA GLY A 95 24.77 -14.26 -15.66
C GLY A 95 26.00 -14.66 -14.86
N ALA A 96 26.53 -13.78 -13.99
CA ALA A 96 27.73 -14.06 -13.21
C ALA A 96 27.50 -15.11 -12.12
N VAL A 97 28.58 -15.84 -11.79
CA VAL A 97 28.64 -16.74 -10.64
C VAL A 97 29.52 -16.09 -9.57
N VAL A 98 28.94 -15.91 -8.38
CA VAL A 98 29.56 -15.34 -7.19
C VAL A 98 29.91 -16.46 -6.22
N GLY A 99 31.16 -16.49 -5.76
CA GLY A 99 31.64 -17.41 -4.75
C GLY A 99 32.71 -18.40 -5.24
N PRO A 100 33.17 -19.29 -4.34
CA PRO A 100 32.64 -19.52 -2.99
C PRO A 100 32.94 -18.37 -2.02
N VAL A 101 31.90 -17.82 -1.36
CA VAL A 101 32.02 -16.77 -0.31
C VAL A 101 31.56 -17.36 1.02
N ARG A 102 32.32 -17.17 2.12
CA ARG A 102 32.00 -17.74 3.43
C ARG A 102 31.24 -16.76 4.33
N ASP A 103 30.22 -17.25 5.03
CA ASP A 103 29.59 -16.60 6.17
C ASP A 103 29.45 -17.57 7.38
N SER A 104 28.53 -17.30 8.32
CA SER A 104 28.25 -18.16 9.47
C SER A 104 27.45 -19.43 9.13
N LEU A 105 26.76 -19.49 7.99
CA LEU A 105 25.95 -20.61 7.53
C LEU A 105 26.74 -21.58 6.64
N GLY A 106 27.79 -21.11 5.96
CA GLY A 106 28.68 -21.97 5.19
C GLY A 106 29.36 -21.24 4.05
N TRP A 107 29.64 -21.97 2.96
CA TRP A 107 30.21 -21.45 1.73
C TRP A 107 29.13 -21.28 0.67
N HIS A 108 28.93 -20.05 0.23
CA HIS A 108 27.87 -19.63 -0.66
C HIS A 108 28.38 -19.59 -2.10
N THR A 109 27.69 -20.26 -3.01
CA THR A 109 27.84 -20.09 -4.46
C THR A 109 26.50 -19.65 -5.05
N VAL A 110 26.49 -18.50 -5.71
CA VAL A 110 25.28 -17.86 -6.22
C VAL A 110 25.46 -17.57 -7.70
N ARG A 111 24.50 -17.99 -8.53
CA ARG A 111 24.41 -17.55 -9.92
C ARG A 111 23.35 -16.48 -10.04
N VAL A 112 23.74 -15.29 -10.48
CA VAL A 112 22.79 -14.21 -10.81
C VAL A 112 22.18 -14.53 -12.17
N VAL A 113 20.87 -14.77 -12.19
CA VAL A 113 20.12 -15.12 -13.40
C VAL A 113 19.52 -13.87 -14.03
N GLU A 114 19.05 -12.93 -13.23
CA GLU A 114 18.45 -11.68 -13.71
C GLU A 114 18.77 -10.52 -12.76
N VAL A 115 19.11 -9.36 -13.32
CA VAL A 115 19.29 -8.10 -12.61
C VAL A 115 18.12 -7.17 -12.88
N ARG A 116 17.31 -6.89 -11.84
CA ARG A 116 16.24 -5.89 -11.91
C ARG A 116 16.65 -4.66 -11.10
N PRO A 117 17.10 -3.57 -11.73
CA PRO A 117 17.55 -2.38 -11.01
C PRO A 117 16.41 -1.74 -10.23
N GLY A 118 16.75 -1.17 -9.08
CA GLY A 118 15.82 -0.35 -8.31
C GLY A 118 15.47 0.91 -9.11
N ARG A 119 14.20 1.30 -9.09
CA ARG A 119 13.73 2.50 -9.78
C ARG A 119 12.59 3.16 -9.04
N VAL A 120 12.29 4.41 -9.37
CA VAL A 120 11.03 5.03 -8.96
C VAL A 120 10.05 4.86 -10.11
N ARG A 121 8.86 4.31 -9.84
CA ARG A 121 7.78 4.28 -10.84
C ARG A 121 7.40 5.70 -11.18
N SER A 122 7.24 6.01 -12.45
CA SER A 122 6.72 7.29 -12.91
C SER A 122 5.28 7.54 -12.43
N VAL A 123 4.86 8.80 -12.45
CA VAL A 123 3.46 9.17 -12.19
C VAL A 123 2.49 8.48 -13.14
N ASP A 124 2.91 8.20 -14.38
CA ASP A 124 2.08 7.55 -15.39
C ASP A 124 1.88 6.07 -15.08
N GLU A 125 2.95 5.34 -14.70
CA GLU A 125 2.86 3.95 -14.22
C GLU A 125 1.98 3.82 -12.97
N ALA A 126 1.96 4.83 -12.10
CA ALA A 126 1.21 4.81 -10.85
C ALA A 126 -0.18 5.46 -10.95
N ARG A 127 -0.53 6.06 -12.09
CA ARG A 127 -1.70 6.96 -12.23
C ARG A 127 -3.01 6.30 -11.84
N ASP A 128 -3.26 5.11 -12.36
CA ASP A 128 -4.53 4.40 -12.17
C ASP A 128 -4.70 3.93 -10.73
N GLU A 129 -3.63 3.41 -10.13
CA GLU A 129 -3.59 3.01 -8.72
C GLU A 129 -3.89 4.20 -7.80
N ILE A 130 -3.20 5.33 -8.01
CA ILE A 130 -3.42 6.55 -7.22
C ILE A 130 -4.84 7.07 -7.43
N THR A 131 -5.33 7.10 -8.67
CA THR A 131 -6.68 7.56 -9.00
C THR A 131 -7.73 6.72 -8.28
N ALA A 132 -7.62 5.39 -8.35
CA ALA A 132 -8.53 4.47 -7.67
C ALA A 132 -8.52 4.68 -6.15
N ARG A 133 -7.33 4.80 -5.54
CA ARG A 133 -7.17 5.06 -4.11
C ARG A 133 -7.82 6.39 -3.70
N LEU A 134 -7.50 7.47 -4.41
CA LEU A 134 -8.03 8.80 -4.13
C LEU A 134 -9.54 8.87 -4.34
N ARG A 135 -10.06 8.22 -5.39
CA ARG A 135 -11.49 8.15 -5.68
C ARG A 135 -12.22 7.37 -4.59
N SER A 136 -11.71 6.22 -4.20
CA SER A 136 -12.24 5.41 -3.10
C SER A 136 -12.32 6.23 -1.80
N ALA A 137 -11.27 6.97 -1.47
CA ALA A 137 -11.26 7.85 -0.30
C ALA A 137 -12.24 9.03 -0.43
N ALA A 138 -12.36 9.64 -1.61
CA ALA A 138 -13.30 10.73 -1.86
C ALA A 138 -14.76 10.26 -1.79
N ARG A 139 -15.08 9.08 -2.34
CA ARG A 139 -16.41 8.47 -2.28
C ARG A 139 -16.83 8.21 -0.84
N ARG A 140 -15.94 7.65 0.00
CA ARG A 140 -16.22 7.47 1.44
C ARG A 140 -16.58 8.79 2.12
N ARG A 141 -15.78 9.84 1.90
CA ARG A 141 -16.07 11.17 2.48
C ARG A 141 -17.39 11.76 1.99
N ALA A 142 -17.67 11.67 0.69
CA ALA A 142 -18.91 12.16 0.12
C ALA A 142 -20.13 11.41 0.67
N PHE A 143 -20.02 10.09 0.85
CA PHE A 143 -21.08 9.29 1.42
C PHE A 143 -21.33 9.60 2.90
N THR A 144 -20.28 9.77 3.71
CA THR A 144 -20.42 10.23 5.10
C THR A 144 -21.15 11.57 5.15
N ALA A 145 -20.71 12.55 4.37
CA ALA A 145 -21.38 13.85 4.33
C ALA A 145 -22.84 13.78 3.84
N TRP A 146 -23.17 12.83 2.96
CA TRP A 146 -24.54 12.58 2.53
C TRP A 146 -25.39 11.97 3.65
N LEU A 147 -24.87 10.98 4.38
CA LEU A 147 -25.53 10.39 5.55
C LEU A 147 -25.78 11.44 6.63
N ASP A 148 -24.79 12.28 6.92
CA ASP A 148 -24.90 13.31 7.96
C ASP A 148 -26.01 14.32 7.64
N ARG A 149 -26.11 14.77 6.38
CA ARG A 149 -27.21 15.65 5.93
C ARG A 149 -28.56 14.95 6.04
N HIS A 150 -28.66 13.72 5.55
CA HIS A 150 -29.92 12.99 5.57
C HIS A 150 -30.39 12.69 7.00
N ALA A 151 -29.46 12.40 7.91
CA ALA A 151 -29.75 12.26 9.33
C ALA A 151 -30.27 13.58 9.93
N ALA A 152 -29.64 14.71 9.61
CA ALA A 152 -30.08 16.02 10.10
C ALA A 152 -31.49 16.41 9.59
N ASP A 153 -31.84 16.03 8.36
CA ASP A 153 -33.14 16.37 7.76
C ASP A 153 -34.28 15.47 8.29
N GLU A 154 -34.01 14.18 8.52
CA GLU A 154 -35.05 13.17 8.78
C GLU A 154 -35.14 12.71 10.25
N VAL A 155 -34.06 12.86 11.04
CA VAL A 155 -34.03 12.41 12.43
C VAL A 155 -34.48 13.54 13.36
N ARG A 156 -35.65 13.36 13.99
CA ARG A 156 -36.08 14.18 15.12
C ARG A 156 -35.76 13.46 16.42
N LEU A 157 -34.93 14.09 17.25
CA LEU A 157 -34.64 13.60 18.59
C LEU A 157 -35.83 13.86 19.51
N ALA A 158 -36.10 12.93 20.41
CA ALA A 158 -37.08 13.15 21.47
C ALA A 158 -36.55 14.21 22.44
N PRO A 159 -37.42 15.01 23.07
CA PRO A 159 -37.00 15.99 24.08
C PRO A 159 -36.13 15.35 25.17
N GLY A 160 -34.97 15.94 25.46
CA GLY A 160 -34.00 15.44 26.43
C GLY A 160 -32.93 14.48 25.88
N PHE A 161 -32.94 14.23 24.57
CA PHE A 161 -31.91 13.45 23.86
C PHE A 161 -31.16 14.27 22.81
N GLU A 162 -31.18 15.60 22.92
CA GLU A 162 -30.46 16.53 22.04
C GLU A 162 -28.94 16.31 22.15
N HIS A 163 -28.20 16.50 21.05
CA HIS A 163 -26.75 16.33 21.05
C HIS A 163 -26.11 17.55 21.76
N PRO A 164 -25.30 17.38 22.82
CA PRO A 164 -24.72 18.50 23.62
C PRO A 164 -23.75 19.45 22.89
N GLY A 165 -23.61 19.29 21.57
CA GLY A 165 -22.73 20.07 20.71
C GLY A 165 -23.37 20.40 19.37
N ASP A 166 -24.69 20.28 19.26
CA ASP A 166 -25.45 20.70 18.08
C ASP A 166 -25.54 22.24 18.03
N PRO A 167 -24.96 22.90 17.01
CA PRO A 167 -25.01 24.36 16.90
C PRO A 167 -26.41 24.92 16.71
N GLY A 168 -27.39 24.11 16.30
CA GLY A 168 -28.78 24.51 16.11
C GLY A 168 -29.58 24.64 17.41
N GLN A 169 -29.05 24.21 18.55
CA GLN A 169 -29.75 24.23 19.83
C GLN A 169 -29.58 25.57 20.57
N PRO A 170 -30.64 26.11 21.20
CA PRO A 170 -30.57 27.36 21.94
C PRO A 170 -29.70 27.28 23.21
N ASP A 171 -29.31 26.08 23.66
CA ASP A 171 -28.49 25.83 24.85
C ASP A 171 -27.04 25.40 24.53
N ASN A 172 -26.61 25.56 23.28
CA ASN A 172 -25.28 25.13 22.81
C ASN A 172 -24.08 25.84 23.48
N THR A 173 -24.33 26.79 24.39
CA THR A 173 -23.32 27.46 25.22
C THR A 173 -23.31 26.92 26.65
N HIS A 174 -22.87 25.67 26.86
CA HIS A 174 -22.36 25.27 28.16
C HIS A 174 -20.97 25.91 28.37
N ARG A 175 -20.91 27.03 29.11
CA ARG A 175 -19.65 27.54 29.69
C ARG A 175 -19.22 26.57 30.80
N HIS A 176 -17.97 26.09 30.72
CA HIS A 176 -17.28 25.37 31.79
C HIS A 176 -17.12 26.22 33.05
#